data_AF-A0A554IRH3-F1
#
_entry.id   AF-A0A554IRH3-F1
#
_cell.length_a   1.000
_cell.length_b   1.000
_cell.length_c   1.000
_cell.angle_alpha   90.00
_cell.angle_beta   90.00
_cell.angle_gamma   90.00
#
_symmetry.space_group_name_H-M   'P 1'
#
loop_
_entity.id
_entity.type
_entity.pdbx_description
1 polymer ?
#
loop_
_entity_poly.entity_id
_entity_poly.type
_entity_poly.pdbx_seq_one_letter_code
_entity_poly.pdbx_strand_id
1 'polypeptide(L)'
;MDTMTPPAAGGKSGSSKLLGTVLVVALIVLLIVIDAKRRAAVAQLEQLSLRLEQLTGNPEKNKEEAKKVVDQLRQIYDLPTDVEPTVATIVDAAALAKQNDFYKQARNGDNLIITPQRAILFRASENRIIDVVPVQIQPPAGQPQGQVQGGTPPPGTPAPKPALQPAPQPAPEPAPEPVPEGVPAQ
;
A
#
# COMPACT_ATOMS: atom_id res chain seq x y z
N MET A 1 1.16 -8.75 88.40
CA MET A 1 1.66 -10.07 87.96
C MET A 1 0.46 -10.86 87.48
N ASP A 2 0.64 -11.48 86.31
CA ASP A 2 -0.20 -12.54 85.70
C ASP A 2 -1.45 -12.19 84.84
N THR A 3 -1.17 -12.10 83.53
CA THR A 3 -1.82 -12.72 82.34
C THR A 3 -3.35 -12.82 82.19
N MET A 4 -3.89 -12.36 81.05
CA MET A 4 -4.76 -13.21 80.21
C MET A 4 -4.84 -12.73 78.74
N THR A 5 -4.68 -13.70 77.86
CA THR A 5 -4.69 -13.80 76.39
C THR A 5 -5.97 -13.23 75.70
N PRO A 6 -5.89 -12.82 74.41
CA PRO A 6 -7.05 -12.35 73.61
C PRO A 6 -7.96 -13.50 73.13
N PRO A 7 -9.21 -13.18 72.71
CA PRO A 7 -9.90 -13.99 71.71
C PRO A 7 -10.24 -13.20 70.43
N ALA A 8 -10.15 -13.96 69.35
CA ALA A 8 -10.29 -13.57 67.96
C ALA A 8 -11.76 -13.48 67.48
N ALA A 9 -11.86 -13.05 66.21
CA ALA A 9 -12.78 -13.52 65.17
C ALA A 9 -14.09 -12.76 64.93
N GLY A 10 -14.38 -12.57 63.64
CA GLY A 10 -15.76 -12.53 63.15
C GLY A 10 -16.01 -11.54 62.02
N GLY A 11 -15.59 -11.88 60.80
CA GLY A 11 -15.88 -11.08 59.61
C GLY A 11 -17.34 -11.10 59.16
N LYS A 12 -17.66 -10.25 58.17
CA LYS A 12 -18.78 -10.46 57.25
C LYS A 12 -18.46 -9.83 55.89
N SER A 13 -17.91 -10.67 55.01
CA SER A 13 -17.93 -10.48 53.56
C SER A 13 -19.34 -10.85 53.06
N GLY A 14 -20.03 -9.90 52.42
CA GLY A 14 -21.42 -10.10 52.02
C GLY A 14 -21.93 -9.06 51.02
N SER A 15 -21.19 -8.80 49.92
CA SER A 15 -21.71 -8.01 48.78
C SER A 15 -21.15 -8.43 47.41
N SER A 16 -20.28 -9.45 47.33
CA SER A 16 -19.60 -9.83 46.07
C SER A 16 -20.46 -10.65 45.10
N LYS A 17 -21.59 -11.22 45.54
CA LYS A 17 -22.43 -12.08 44.67
C LYS A 17 -23.36 -11.29 43.74
N LEU A 18 -23.95 -10.19 44.24
CA LEU A 18 -24.83 -9.32 43.44
C LEU A 18 -24.02 -8.47 42.44
N LEU A 19 -22.86 -7.98 42.86
CA LEU A 19 -21.95 -7.27 41.96
C LEU A 19 -21.46 -8.19 40.82
N GLY A 20 -21.17 -9.46 41.13
CA GLY A 20 -20.78 -10.45 40.14
C GLY A 20 -21.88 -10.75 39.11
N THR A 21 -23.14 -10.87 39.53
CA THR A 21 -24.25 -11.15 38.58
C THR A 21 -24.55 -9.96 37.68
N VAL A 22 -24.53 -8.74 38.22
CA VAL A 22 -24.71 -7.52 37.42
C VAL A 22 -23.58 -7.35 36.40
N LEU A 23 -22.34 -7.70 36.78
CA LEU A 23 -21.18 -7.65 35.87
C LEU A 23 -21.29 -8.71 34.76
N VAL A 24 -21.75 -9.92 35.07
CA VAL A 24 -22.00 -10.96 34.05
C VAL A 24 -23.12 -10.57 33.09
N VAL A 25 -24.23 -10.03 33.59
CA VAL A 25 -25.33 -9.54 32.73
C VAL A 25 -24.87 -8.38 31.86
N ALA A 26 -24.09 -7.44 32.40
CA ALA A 26 -23.49 -6.35 31.63
C ALA A 26 -22.54 -6.87 30.54
N LEU A 27 -21.75 -7.90 30.81
CA LEU A 27 -20.88 -8.54 29.81
C LEU A 27 -21.69 -9.25 28.71
N ILE A 28 -22.78 -9.95 29.06
CA ILE A 28 -23.64 -10.61 28.07
C ILE A 28 -24.31 -9.58 27.16
N VAL A 29 -24.82 -8.49 27.72
CA VAL A 29 -25.40 -7.38 26.94
C VAL A 29 -24.32 -6.74 26.05
N LEU A 30 -23.10 -6.56 26.54
CA LEU A 30 -21.98 -6.05 25.76
C LEU A 30 -21.64 -6.97 24.57
N LEU A 31 -21.63 -8.29 24.78
CA LEU A 31 -21.40 -9.27 23.69
C LEU A 31 -22.50 -9.19 22.62
N ILE A 32 -23.77 -9.10 23.02
CA ILE A 32 -24.90 -8.95 22.09
C ILE A 32 -24.75 -7.66 21.25
N VAL A 33 -24.34 -6.56 21.86
CA VAL A 33 -24.10 -5.29 21.16
C VAL A 33 -22.91 -5.40 20.19
N ILE A 34 -21.84 -6.08 20.58
CA ILE A 34 -20.67 -6.32 19.71
C ILE A 34 -21.07 -7.18 18.50
N ASP A 35 -21.86 -8.24 18.70
CA ASP A 35 -22.35 -9.09 17.60
C ASP A 35 -23.33 -8.35 16.68
N ALA A 36 -24.22 -7.53 17.23
CA ALA A 36 -25.11 -6.68 16.45
C ALA A 36 -24.34 -5.65 15.61
N LYS A 37 -23.31 -5.02 16.20
CA LYS A 37 -22.41 -4.10 15.49
C LYS A 37 -21.56 -4.82 14.43
N ARG A 38 -21.07 -6.04 14.71
CA ARG A 38 -20.36 -6.88 13.73
C ARG A 38 -21.26 -7.24 12.55
N ARG A 39 -22.49 -7.69 12.81
CA ARG A 39 -23.48 -7.98 11.74
C ARG A 39 -23.81 -6.73 10.93
N ALA A 40 -24.00 -5.58 11.57
CA ALA A 40 -24.25 -4.32 10.88
C ALA A 40 -23.05 -3.86 10.06
N ALA A 41 -21.82 -4.02 10.57
CA ALA A 41 -20.59 -3.67 9.85
C ALA A 41 -20.37 -4.57 8.63
N VAL A 42 -20.62 -5.88 8.75
CA VAL A 42 -20.54 -6.83 7.62
C VAL A 42 -21.55 -6.47 6.53
N ALA A 43 -22.79 -6.11 6.89
CA ALA A 43 -23.80 -5.68 5.91
C ALA A 43 -23.43 -4.37 5.18
N GLN A 44 -22.76 -3.44 5.86
CA GLN A 44 -22.25 -2.22 5.23
C GLN A 44 -21.08 -2.49 4.29
N LEU A 45 -20.19 -3.43 4.63
CA LEU A 45 -19.07 -3.85 3.79
C LEU A 45 -19.56 -4.50 2.49
N GLU A 46 -20.66 -5.25 2.53
CA GLU A 46 -21.26 -5.90 1.35
C GLU A 46 -21.84 -4.89 0.35
N GLN A 47 -22.47 -3.81 0.84
CA GLN A 47 -22.94 -2.73 -0.04
C GLN A 47 -21.78 -1.91 -0.59
N LEU A 48 -20.72 -1.70 0.20
CA LEU A 48 -19.51 -1.04 -0.27
C LEU A 48 -18.79 -1.87 -1.33
N SER A 49 -18.69 -3.21 -1.17
CA SER A 49 -18.04 -4.07 -2.15
C SER A 49 -18.82 -4.13 -3.46
N LEU A 50 -20.15 -4.32 -3.41
CA LEU A 50 -21.01 -4.29 -4.61
C LEU A 50 -20.97 -2.93 -5.31
N ARG A 51 -20.92 -1.84 -4.55
CA ARG A 51 -20.81 -0.49 -5.09
C ARG A 51 -19.41 -0.23 -5.66
N LEU A 52 -18.36 -0.73 -5.02
CA LEU A 52 -17.00 -0.69 -5.55
C LEU A 52 -16.87 -1.58 -6.79
N GLU A 53 -17.49 -2.74 -6.87
CA GLU A 53 -17.50 -3.57 -8.09
C GLU A 53 -18.19 -2.81 -9.25
N GLN A 54 -19.22 -2.03 -8.94
CA GLN A 54 -19.93 -1.17 -9.90
C GLN A 54 -19.17 0.13 -10.25
N LEU A 55 -18.42 0.72 -9.31
CA LEU A 55 -17.64 1.95 -9.50
C LEU A 55 -16.22 1.69 -10.05
N THR A 56 -15.62 0.57 -9.67
CA THR A 56 -14.35 0.02 -10.18
C THR A 56 -14.66 -0.71 -11.49
N GLY A 57 -15.36 0.00 -12.38
CA GLY A 57 -16.02 -0.51 -13.56
C GLY A 57 -15.19 -1.54 -14.31
N ASN A 58 -15.92 -2.53 -14.84
CA ASN A 58 -15.45 -3.64 -15.67
C ASN A 58 -14.00 -3.42 -16.15
N PRO A 59 -12.98 -4.09 -15.56
CA PRO A 59 -11.58 -3.78 -15.83
C PRO A 59 -11.22 -3.82 -17.32
N GLU A 60 -11.97 -4.60 -18.09
CA GLU A 60 -12.01 -4.62 -19.56
C GLU A 60 -12.27 -3.23 -20.17
N LYS A 61 -13.28 -2.50 -19.69
CA LYS A 61 -13.65 -1.17 -20.19
C LYS A 61 -12.57 -0.14 -19.90
N ASN A 62 -11.97 -0.17 -18.71
CA ASN A 62 -10.85 0.73 -18.39
C ASN A 62 -9.62 0.45 -19.26
N LYS A 63 -9.34 -0.82 -19.57
CA LYS A 63 -8.30 -1.21 -20.52
C LYS A 63 -8.60 -0.75 -21.95
N GLU A 64 -9.86 -0.87 -22.39
CA GLU A 64 -10.29 -0.39 -23.71
C GLU A 64 -10.15 1.13 -23.83
N GLU A 65 -10.54 1.89 -22.79
CA GLU A 65 -10.39 3.35 -22.78
C GLU A 65 -8.92 3.76 -22.77
N ALA A 66 -8.07 3.11 -21.98
CA ALA A 66 -6.63 3.33 -22.00
C ALA A 66 -6.03 3.04 -23.38
N LYS A 67 -6.43 1.93 -24.02
CA LYS A 67 -5.98 1.55 -25.36
C LYS A 67 -6.37 2.61 -26.40
N LYS A 68 -7.61 3.12 -26.36
CA LYS A 68 -8.05 4.19 -27.26
C LYS A 68 -7.19 5.44 -27.13
N VAL A 69 -6.89 5.85 -25.90
CA VAL A 69 -6.03 7.03 -25.64
C VAL A 69 -4.62 6.82 -26.20
N VAL A 70 -4.05 5.63 -26.00
CA VAL A 70 -2.71 5.30 -26.54
C VAL A 70 -2.73 5.26 -28.07
N ASP A 71 -3.78 4.70 -28.67
CA ASP A 71 -3.90 4.64 -30.12
C ASP A 71 -4.10 6.03 -30.74
N GLN A 72 -4.83 6.94 -30.08
CA GLN A 72 -4.90 8.35 -30.47
C GLN A 72 -3.54 9.03 -30.39
N LEU A 73 -2.78 8.80 -29.31
CA LEU A 73 -1.43 9.36 -29.16
C LEU A 73 -0.49 8.86 -30.26
N ARG A 74 -0.56 7.58 -30.64
CA ARG A 74 0.25 6.98 -31.72
C ARG A 74 0.02 7.62 -33.09
N GLN A 75 -1.12 8.26 -33.33
CA GLN A 75 -1.39 8.94 -34.59
C GLN A 75 -0.58 10.24 -34.74
N ILE A 76 -0.17 10.84 -33.63
CA ILE A 76 0.49 12.16 -33.61
C ILE A 76 1.89 12.13 -32.99
N TYR A 77 2.28 11.01 -32.38
CA TYR A 77 3.55 10.83 -31.69
C TYR A 77 4.09 9.43 -31.95
N ASP A 78 5.38 9.34 -32.30
CA ASP A 78 6.03 8.07 -32.52
C ASP A 78 6.29 7.37 -31.19
N LEU A 79 5.39 6.44 -30.83
CA LEU A 79 5.45 5.67 -29.61
C LEU A 79 5.82 4.21 -29.95
N PRO A 80 6.89 3.66 -29.35
CA PRO A 80 7.30 2.29 -29.63
C PRO A 80 6.17 1.29 -29.34
N THR A 81 5.98 0.34 -30.24
CA THR A 81 4.91 -0.67 -30.15
C THR A 81 5.28 -1.87 -29.29
N ASP A 82 6.58 -2.03 -28.99
CA ASP A 82 7.12 -3.13 -28.17
C ASP A 82 6.89 -2.92 -26.67
N VAL A 83 6.53 -1.70 -26.26
CA VAL A 83 6.29 -1.37 -24.85
C VAL A 83 4.82 -1.06 -24.61
N GLU A 84 4.25 -1.66 -23.56
CA GLU A 84 2.94 -1.26 -23.05
C GLU A 84 3.11 -0.04 -22.13
N PRO A 85 2.53 1.12 -22.48
CA PRO A 85 2.58 2.29 -21.63
C PRO A 85 1.53 2.22 -20.51
N THR A 86 1.87 2.79 -19.35
CA THR A 86 0.91 2.97 -18.26
C THR A 86 0.13 4.26 -18.49
N VAL A 87 -1.20 4.20 -18.45
CA VAL A 87 -2.08 5.36 -18.61
C VAL A 87 -2.76 5.68 -17.28
N ALA A 88 -2.67 6.94 -16.86
CA ALA A 88 -3.37 7.47 -15.69
C ALA A 88 -4.17 8.71 -16.08
N THR A 89 -5.29 8.97 -15.42
CA THR A 89 -6.07 10.20 -15.61
C THR A 89 -5.78 11.17 -14.47
N ILE A 90 -5.53 12.43 -14.81
CA ILE A 90 -5.29 13.48 -13.80
C ILE A 90 -6.62 13.90 -13.19
N VAL A 91 -6.72 13.78 -11.87
CA VAL A 91 -7.93 14.17 -11.12
C VAL A 91 -7.77 15.55 -10.46
N ASP A 92 -6.55 15.92 -10.07
CA ASP A 92 -6.24 17.22 -9.45
C ASP A 92 -4.94 17.81 -10.04
N ALA A 93 -5.09 18.49 -11.17
CA ALA A 93 -3.99 19.17 -11.85
C ALA A 93 -3.40 20.32 -11.01
N ALA A 94 -4.24 20.99 -10.20
CA ALA A 94 -3.79 22.13 -9.40
C ALA A 94 -2.83 21.72 -8.28
N ALA A 95 -3.07 20.55 -7.66
CA ALA A 95 -2.14 19.97 -6.71
C ALA A 95 -0.83 19.54 -7.38
N LEU A 96 -0.91 18.84 -8.51
CA LEU A 96 0.28 18.34 -9.24
C LEU A 96 1.15 19.47 -9.81
N ALA A 97 0.54 20.56 -10.28
CA ALA A 97 1.26 21.74 -10.79
C ALA A 97 2.15 22.42 -9.73
N LYS A 98 1.86 22.22 -8.44
CA LYS A 98 2.72 22.70 -7.34
C LYS A 98 3.92 21.80 -7.09
N GLN A 99 3.84 20.53 -7.50
CA GLN A 99 4.91 19.55 -7.29
C GLN A 99 5.94 19.60 -8.42
N ASN A 100 5.51 19.81 -9.66
CA ASN A 100 6.40 19.83 -10.81
C ASN A 100 5.87 20.73 -11.93
N ASP A 101 6.76 21.48 -12.56
CA ASP A 101 6.51 22.30 -13.75
C ASP A 101 5.83 21.53 -14.90
N PHE A 102 6.13 20.23 -15.04
CA PHE A 102 5.51 19.35 -16.04
C PHE A 102 3.97 19.36 -16.01
N TYR A 103 3.37 19.61 -14.84
CA TYR A 103 1.92 19.65 -14.66
C TYR A 103 1.31 21.05 -14.75
N LYS A 104 2.10 22.11 -14.98
CA LYS A 104 1.59 23.51 -14.98
C LYS A 104 0.50 23.76 -16.03
N GLN A 105 0.55 23.04 -17.15
CA GLN A 105 -0.42 23.16 -18.24
C GLN A 105 -1.48 22.03 -18.23
N ALA A 106 -1.41 21.14 -17.23
CA ALA A 106 -2.35 20.04 -17.08
C ALA A 106 -3.73 20.53 -16.64
N ARG A 107 -4.75 19.76 -17.01
CA ARG A 107 -6.14 19.93 -16.57
C ARG A 107 -6.68 18.62 -16.04
N ASN A 108 -7.71 18.71 -15.21
CA ASN A 108 -8.44 17.52 -14.75
C ASN A 108 -9.06 16.82 -15.96
N GLY A 109 -8.86 15.51 -16.07
CA GLY A 109 -9.23 14.72 -17.23
C GLY A 109 -8.14 14.59 -18.29
N ASP A 110 -7.01 15.30 -18.19
CA ASP A 110 -5.85 15.01 -19.04
C ASP A 110 -5.25 13.64 -18.67
N ASN A 111 -4.68 12.96 -19.66
CA ASN A 111 -4.08 11.64 -19.53
C ASN A 111 -2.55 11.76 -19.38
N LEU A 112 -2.01 11.10 -18.36
CA LEU A 112 -0.59 10.88 -18.19
C LEU A 112 -0.22 9.49 -18.73
N ILE A 113 0.62 9.46 -19.75
CA ILE A 113 1.13 8.24 -20.37
C ILE A 113 2.60 8.09 -19.99
N ILE A 114 2.93 7.00 -19.30
CA ILE A 114 4.28 6.71 -18.83
C ILE A 114 4.85 5.55 -19.63
N THR A 115 6.04 5.76 -20.18
CA THR A 115 6.87 4.75 -20.84
C THR A 115 8.20 4.61 -20.09
N PRO A 116 9.00 3.57 -20.39
CA PRO A 116 10.32 3.43 -19.77
C PRO A 116 11.27 4.62 -19.99
N GLN A 117 11.05 5.40 -21.05
CA GLN A 117 11.94 6.49 -21.44
C GLN A 117 11.36 7.88 -21.14
N ARG A 118 10.03 8.03 -21.15
CA ARG A 118 9.35 9.33 -21.14
C ARG A 118 7.99 9.28 -20.47
N ALA A 119 7.60 10.39 -19.86
CA ALA A 119 6.26 10.69 -19.40
C ALA A 119 5.67 11.74 -20.33
N ILE A 120 4.45 11.50 -20.79
CA ILE A 120 3.76 12.29 -21.80
C ILE A 120 2.43 12.73 -21.20
N LEU A 121 2.21 14.04 -21.15
CA LEU A 121 0.94 14.62 -20.77
C LEU A 121 0.13 14.86 -22.06
N PHE A 122 -1.00 14.19 -22.17
CA PHE A 122 -1.83 14.17 -23.36
C PHE A 122 -3.27 14.51 -23.03
N ARG A 123 -3.89 15.35 -23.85
CA ARG A 123 -5.31 15.67 -23.75
C ARG A 123 -6.06 14.97 -24.87
N ALA A 124 -6.73 13.87 -24.51
CA ALA A 124 -7.48 13.06 -25.47
C ALA A 124 -8.65 13.82 -26.11
N SER A 125 -9.28 14.75 -25.39
CA SER A 125 -10.41 15.55 -25.90
C SER A 125 -10.03 16.52 -27.03
N GLU A 126 -8.79 17.00 -27.05
CA GLU A 126 -8.24 17.91 -28.07
C GLU A 126 -7.30 17.17 -29.03
N ASN A 127 -7.08 15.86 -28.83
CA ASN A 127 -6.07 15.04 -29.50
C ASN A 127 -4.69 15.74 -29.54
N ARG A 128 -4.23 16.24 -28.39
CA ARG A 128 -3.06 17.12 -28.30
C ARG A 128 -2.11 16.72 -27.19
N ILE A 129 -0.81 16.72 -27.49
CA ILE A 129 0.25 16.61 -26.49
C ILE A 129 0.47 17.97 -25.82
N ILE A 130 0.43 17.96 -24.49
CA ILE A 130 0.59 19.16 -23.67
C ILE A 130 2.05 19.33 -23.28
N ASP A 131 2.71 18.26 -22.83
CA ASP A 131 4.12 18.28 -22.44
C ASP A 131 4.73 16.86 -22.48
N VAL A 132 6.05 16.77 -22.62
CA VAL A 132 6.81 15.51 -22.64
C VAL A 132 8.13 15.67 -21.89
N VAL A 133 8.39 14.79 -20.94
CA VAL A 133 9.64 14.78 -20.17
C VAL A 133 10.29 13.40 -20.16
N PRO A 134 11.63 13.29 -20.14
CA PRO A 134 12.31 12.01 -19.95
C PRO A 134 12.04 11.46 -18.54
N VAL A 135 11.90 10.14 -18.43
CA VAL A 135 11.78 9.44 -17.15
C VAL A 135 13.15 8.87 -16.80
N GLN A 136 13.67 9.23 -15.64
CA GLN A 136 14.80 8.54 -15.03
C GLN A 136 14.24 7.56 -14.01
N ILE A 137 14.18 6.28 -14.37
CA ILE A 137 13.89 5.24 -13.38
C ILE A 137 15.15 5.06 -12.56
N GLN A 138 15.21 5.70 -11.39
CA GLN A 138 16.20 5.31 -10.39
C GLN A 138 15.81 3.89 -9.94
N PRO A 139 16.69 2.87 -10.09
CA PRO A 139 16.45 1.60 -9.45
C PRO A 139 16.23 1.86 -7.96
N PRO A 140 15.24 1.22 -7.31
CA PRO A 140 15.03 1.38 -5.88
C PRO A 140 16.37 1.20 -5.18
N ALA A 141 16.81 2.24 -4.47
CA ALA A 141 18.12 2.27 -3.83
C ALA A 141 18.25 1.03 -2.95
N GLY A 142 19.20 0.18 -3.33
CA GLY A 142 19.52 -1.03 -2.60
C GLY A 142 19.78 -0.71 -1.14
N GLN A 143 19.26 -1.60 -0.30
CA GLN A 143 19.60 -1.77 1.10
C GLN A 143 21.12 -1.58 1.34
N PRO A 144 21.53 -1.09 2.52
CA PRO A 144 22.89 -0.65 2.79
C PRO A 144 23.93 -1.72 2.43
N GLN A 145 24.66 -1.46 1.36
CA GLN A 145 25.91 -2.16 1.05
C GLN A 145 26.90 -1.82 2.16
N GLY A 146 27.32 -2.86 2.89
CA GLY A 146 28.31 -2.77 3.96
C GLY A 146 29.56 -2.05 3.48
N GLN A 147 29.95 -1.04 4.24
CA GLN A 147 31.16 -0.27 4.05
C GLN A 147 32.39 -1.18 4.20
N VAL A 148 33.30 -1.16 3.23
CA VAL A 148 34.72 -1.39 3.48
C VAL A 148 35.50 -0.24 2.85
N GLN A 149 36.07 0.58 3.74
CA GLN A 149 36.95 1.70 3.43
C GLN A 149 38.29 1.21 2.89
N GLY A 150 38.90 2.03 2.02
CA GLY A 150 40.32 2.33 2.15
C GLY A 150 41.21 1.90 0.98
N GLY A 151 41.75 2.90 0.28
CA GLY A 151 43.07 2.83 -0.35
C GLY A 151 43.08 2.48 -1.83
N THR A 152 43.41 3.45 -2.67
CA THR A 152 43.86 3.24 -4.05
C THR A 152 45.10 2.33 -4.13
N PRO A 153 45.17 1.43 -5.13
CA PRO A 153 46.44 1.21 -5.82
C PRO A 153 46.33 1.35 -7.37
N PRO A 154 47.48 1.51 -8.05
CA PRO A 154 47.63 2.05 -9.41
C PRO A 154 47.33 1.04 -10.54
N PRO A 155 47.30 1.48 -11.82
CA PRO A 155 46.90 0.63 -12.95
C PRO A 155 48.03 -0.30 -13.42
N GLY A 156 47.70 -1.58 -13.66
CA GLY A 156 48.56 -2.49 -14.44
C GLY A 156 48.33 -4.00 -14.26
N THR A 157 47.79 -4.63 -15.32
CA THR A 157 48.02 -6.04 -15.77
C THR A 157 47.31 -7.19 -15.01
N PRO A 158 47.16 -8.40 -15.61
CA PRO A 158 46.03 -8.83 -16.43
C PRO A 158 45.16 -9.94 -15.77
N ALA A 159 43.98 -10.17 -16.36
CA ALA A 159 42.92 -11.08 -15.92
C ALA A 159 43.36 -12.50 -15.47
N PRO A 160 42.74 -13.06 -14.41
CA PRO A 160 42.69 -14.50 -14.20
C PRO A 160 41.41 -15.12 -14.79
N LYS A 161 41.58 -16.35 -15.26
CA LYS A 161 40.61 -17.22 -15.94
C LYS A 161 39.27 -17.38 -15.21
N PRO A 162 38.17 -17.68 -15.93
CA PRO A 162 36.87 -18.01 -15.33
C PRO A 162 36.96 -19.25 -14.46
N ALA A 163 36.91 -19.08 -13.14
CA ALA A 163 36.60 -20.16 -12.21
C ALA A 163 35.08 -20.35 -12.19
N LEU A 164 34.66 -21.59 -12.44
CA LEU A 164 33.28 -22.06 -12.41
C LEU A 164 32.61 -21.61 -11.11
N GLN A 165 31.57 -20.78 -11.21
CA GLN A 165 30.72 -20.46 -10.07
C GLN A 165 29.97 -21.73 -9.63
N PRO A 166 29.92 -22.06 -8.33
CA PRO A 166 29.05 -23.11 -7.83
C PRO A 166 27.60 -22.76 -8.15
N ALA A 167 26.78 -23.77 -8.48
CA ALA A 167 25.34 -23.59 -8.68
C ALA A 167 24.73 -22.81 -7.49
N PRO A 168 23.80 -21.87 -7.73
CA PRO A 168 23.12 -21.18 -6.65
C PRO A 168 22.44 -22.20 -5.75
N GLN A 169 22.79 -22.19 -4.47
CA GLN A 169 22.07 -22.94 -3.45
C GLN A 169 20.61 -22.48 -3.44
N PRO A 170 19.64 -23.39 -3.30
CA PRO A 170 18.24 -22.98 -3.16
C PRO A 170 18.13 -22.04 -1.95
N ALA A 171 17.57 -20.86 -2.19
CA ALA A 171 17.32 -19.88 -1.14
C ALA A 171 16.53 -20.52 0.01
N PRO A 172 16.79 -20.15 1.27
CA PRO A 172 16.00 -20.63 2.39
C PRO A 172 14.54 -20.22 2.18
N GLU A 173 13.65 -21.19 2.35
CA GLU A 173 12.20 -21.02 2.34
C GLU A 173 11.83 -19.82 3.23
N PRO A 174 11.06 -18.84 2.73
CA PRO A 174 10.68 -17.69 3.55
C PRO A 174 9.85 -18.19 4.73
N ALA A 175 10.36 -17.95 5.94
CA ALA A 175 9.63 -18.18 7.17
C ALA A 175 8.27 -17.44 7.11
N PRO A 176 7.19 -18.01 7.65
CA PRO A 176 5.89 -17.33 7.67
C PRO A 176 6.00 -16.04 8.49
N GLU A 177 5.71 -14.90 7.85
CA GLU A 177 5.65 -13.60 8.52
C GLU A 177 4.56 -13.60 9.61
N PRO A 178 4.80 -12.94 10.76
CA PRO A 178 3.80 -12.81 11.80
C PRO A 178 2.64 -11.91 11.35
N VAL A 179 1.43 -12.45 11.46
CA VAL A 179 0.16 -11.72 11.35
C VAL A 179 0.14 -10.50 12.29
N PRO A 180 -0.16 -9.29 11.80
CA PRO A 180 -0.34 -8.13 12.67
C PRO A 180 -1.67 -8.24 13.43
N GLU A 181 -1.57 -8.41 14.75
CA GLU A 181 -2.67 -8.27 15.70
C GLU A 181 -3.20 -6.82 15.72
N GLY A 182 -4.47 -6.67 15.33
CA GLY A 182 -5.47 -5.79 15.96
C GLY A 182 -5.10 -4.33 16.22
N VAL A 183 -5.51 -3.44 15.31
CA VAL A 183 -5.72 -2.02 15.63
C VAL A 183 -7.15 -1.84 16.19
N PRO A 184 -7.34 -1.23 17.38
CA PRO A 184 -8.65 -1.04 17.99
C PRO A 184 -9.48 0.01 17.23
N ALA A 185 -10.72 -0.36 16.89
CA ALA A 185 -11.71 0.54 16.31
C ALA A 185 -12.18 1.58 17.33
N GLN A 186 -12.21 2.85 16.91
CA GLN A 186 -12.97 3.92 17.56
C GLN A 186 -14.44 3.89 17.10
#